data_AF-A0AAW9E671-F1
#
_entry.id   AF-A0AAW9E671-F1
#
_cell.length_a   1.000
_cell.length_b   1.000
_cell.length_c   1.000
_cell.angle_alpha   90.00
_cell.angle_beta   90.00
_cell.angle_gamma   90.00
#
_symmetry.space_group_name_H-M   'P 1'
#
loop_
_entity.id
_entity.type
_entity.pdbx_description
1 polymer ?
#
loop_
_entity_poly.entity_id
_entity_poly.type
_entity_poly.pdbx_seq_one_letter_code
_entity_poly.pdbx_strand_id
1 'polypeptide(L)'
;MEQKFPSYLLTDKHASTKRKQNEETAKALYLLTHIAANQTGNRIIYLIFHRAKIVALKEGIYITPARFYRAIDELIDTKTIARTEFKYQCILNPVYFRFLKTDPT
;
A
#
# COMPACT_ATOMS: atom_id res chain seq x y z
N MET A 1 -20.53 39.32 -14.50
CA MET A 1 -19.07 39.23 -14.23
C MET A 1 -18.76 37.76 -14.01
N GLU A 2 -18.10 37.10 -14.96
CA GLU A 2 -17.66 35.72 -14.75
C GLU A 2 -16.43 35.73 -13.84
N GLN A 3 -16.55 35.14 -12.65
CA GLN A 3 -15.40 34.89 -11.77
C GLN A 3 -14.52 33.84 -12.44
N LYS A 4 -13.46 34.31 -13.10
CA LYS A 4 -12.42 33.46 -13.68
C LYS A 4 -11.61 32.87 -12.51
N PHE A 5 -12.00 31.68 -12.05
CA PHE A 5 -11.25 30.96 -11.03
C PHE A 5 -9.81 30.70 -11.55
N PRO A 6 -8.78 30.96 -10.73
CA PRO A 6 -7.41 30.67 -11.13
C PRO A 6 -7.22 29.19 -11.47
N SER A 7 -6.59 28.90 -12.60
CA SER A 7 -6.39 27.54 -13.12
C SER A 7 -5.60 26.63 -12.17
N TYR A 8 -4.85 27.19 -11.22
CA TYR A 8 -4.17 26.41 -10.18
C TYR A 8 -5.10 25.84 -9.09
N LEU A 9 -6.31 26.40 -8.91
CA LEU A 9 -7.34 25.85 -8.01
C LEU A 9 -8.15 24.73 -8.68
N LEU A 10 -8.07 24.61 -10.00
CA LEU A 10 -8.54 23.44 -10.75
C LEU A 10 -7.48 22.33 -10.63
N THR A 11 -7.15 21.94 -9.40
CA THR A 11 -6.41 20.69 -9.20
C THR A 11 -7.33 19.57 -9.64
N ASP A 12 -6.97 18.94 -10.75
CA ASP A 12 -7.71 17.88 -11.39
C ASP A 12 -8.16 16.86 -10.34
N LYS A 13 -9.46 16.78 -10.08
CA LYS A 13 -10.04 15.97 -8.99
C LYS A 13 -9.56 14.52 -9.10
N HIS A 14 -9.32 14.07 -10.33
CA HIS A 14 -8.71 12.78 -10.66
C HIS A 14 -7.26 12.65 -10.15
N ALA A 15 -6.41 13.66 -10.36
CA ALA A 15 -5.03 13.66 -9.87
C ALA A 15 -4.98 13.65 -8.32
N SER A 16 -5.87 14.41 -7.67
CA SER A 16 -5.96 14.43 -6.20
C SER A 16 -6.40 13.08 -5.62
N THR A 17 -7.36 12.42 -6.27
CA THR A 17 -7.85 11.09 -5.87
C THR A 17 -6.78 10.02 -6.06
N LYS A 18 -6.08 10.05 -7.20
CA LYS A 18 -4.98 9.13 -7.49
C LYS A 18 -3.82 9.27 -6.52
N ARG A 19 -3.47 10.50 -6.12
CA ARG A 19 -2.45 10.74 -5.07
C ARG A 19 -2.85 10.12 -3.73
N LYS A 20 -4.09 10.35 -3.28
CA LYS A 20 -4.60 9.74 -2.04
C LYS A 20 -4.61 8.22 -2.11
N GLN A 21 -4.98 7.65 -3.26
CA GLN A 21 -4.95 6.21 -3.48
C GLN A 21 -3.53 5.65 -3.36
N ASN A 22 -2.56 6.28 -4.03
CA ASN A 22 -1.14 5.92 -3.93
C ASN A 22 -0.62 6.01 -2.48
N GLU A 23 -1.02 7.04 -1.72
CA GLU A 23 -0.63 7.19 -0.31
C GLU A 23 -1.16 6.04 0.55
N GLU A 24 -2.41 5.62 0.37
CA GLU A 24 -2.98 4.49 1.10
C GLU A 24 -2.30 3.16 0.73
N THR A 25 -1.94 3.00 -0.55
CA THR A 25 -1.20 1.84 -1.06
C THR A 25 0.22 1.77 -0.50
N ALA A 26 0.90 2.91 -0.39
CA ALA A 26 2.20 3.01 0.28
C ALA A 26 2.11 2.67 1.78
N LYS A 27 1.08 3.16 2.49
CA LYS A 27 0.85 2.80 3.90
C LYS A 27 0.62 1.30 4.06
N ALA A 28 -0.24 0.70 3.25
CA ALA A 28 -0.50 -0.74 3.31
C ALA A 28 0.78 -1.55 3.07
N LEU A 29 1.58 -1.17 2.08
CA LEU A 29 2.86 -1.81 1.78
C LEU A 29 3.85 -1.70 2.95
N TYR A 30 3.96 -0.53 3.58
CA TYR A 30 4.79 -0.33 4.76
C TYR A 30 4.38 -1.26 5.90
N LEU A 31 3.07 -1.33 6.20
CA LEU A 31 2.54 -2.20 7.25
C LEU A 31 2.82 -3.68 6.96
N LEU A 32 2.61 -4.15 5.72
CA LEU A 32 2.91 -5.54 5.34
C LEU A 32 4.40 -5.85 5.48
N THR A 33 5.27 -4.93 5.05
CA THR A 33 6.73 -5.08 5.14
C THR A 33 7.17 -5.16 6.60
N HIS A 34 6.59 -4.33 7.47
CA HIS A 34 6.90 -4.35 8.89
C HIS A 34 6.41 -5.63 9.58
N ILE A 35 5.24 -6.15 9.17
CA ILE A 35 4.76 -7.47 9.64
C ILE A 35 5.70 -8.58 9.17
N ALA A 36 6.17 -8.52 7.92
CA ALA A 36 7.08 -9.51 7.35
C ALA A 36 8.44 -9.52 8.04
N ALA A 37 9.01 -8.34 8.32
CA ALA A 37 10.30 -8.19 8.97
C ALA A 37 10.32 -8.79 10.39
N ASN A 38 9.17 -8.76 11.07
CA ASN A 38 9.04 -9.28 12.44
C ASN A 38 8.69 -10.79 12.49
N GLN A 39 8.53 -11.45 11.35
CA GLN A 39 8.35 -12.91 11.30
C GLN A 39 9.69 -13.59 11.01
N THR A 40 10.21 -14.33 11.99
CA THR A 40 11.41 -15.14 11.82
C THR A 40 11.14 -16.29 10.86
N GLY A 41 11.74 -16.23 9.67
CA GLY A 41 11.86 -17.37 8.74
C GLY A 41 10.67 -17.62 7.81
N ASN A 42 9.50 -17.01 8.04
CA ASN A 42 8.34 -17.25 7.19
C ASN A 42 8.04 -16.02 6.30
N ARG A 43 8.13 -16.20 4.98
CA ARG A 43 7.82 -15.14 4.00
C ARG A 43 6.32 -14.87 3.84
N ILE A 44 5.50 -15.67 4.51
CA ILE A 44 4.04 -15.65 4.43
C ILE A 44 3.49 -14.56 5.34
N ILE A 45 2.85 -13.56 4.74
CA ILE A 45 2.19 -12.47 5.45
C ILE A 45 0.69 -12.74 5.44
N TYR A 46 0.09 -12.66 6.62
CA TYR A 46 -1.36 -12.77 6.76
C TYR A 46 -2.01 -11.41 6.52
N LEU A 47 -2.93 -11.35 5.55
CA LEU A 47 -3.72 -10.18 5.16
C LEU A 47 -4.85 -9.91 6.17
N ILE A 48 -4.51 -9.82 7.46
CA ILE A 48 -5.46 -9.59 8.55
C ILE A 48 -5.30 -8.15 9.04
N PHE A 49 -6.32 -7.32 8.83
CA PHE A 49 -6.28 -5.91 9.24
C PHE A 49 -5.93 -5.74 10.72
N HIS A 50 -6.35 -6.63 11.61
CA HIS A 50 -6.02 -6.55 13.04
C HIS A 50 -4.50 -6.54 13.31
N ARG A 51 -3.72 -7.32 12.55
CA ARG A 51 -2.25 -7.31 12.68
C ARG A 51 -1.65 -6.01 12.15
N ALA A 52 -2.14 -5.53 11.00
CA ALA A 52 -1.73 -4.26 10.43
C ALA A 52 -2.09 -3.08 11.35
N LYS A 53 -3.25 -3.13 12.03
CA LYS A 53 -3.70 -2.09 12.97
C LYS A 53 -2.74 -1.92 14.15
N ILE A 54 -2.18 -3.00 14.69
CA ILE A 54 -1.22 -2.92 15.80
C ILE A 54 0.02 -2.12 15.38
N VAL A 55 0.57 -2.44 14.21
CA VAL A 55 1.71 -1.71 13.64
C VAL A 55 1.31 -0.27 13.32
N ALA A 56 0.15 -0.06 12.68
CA ALA A 56 -0.32 1.26 12.31
C ALA A 56 -0.48 2.19 13.52
N LEU A 57 -1.03 1.68 14.63
CA LEU A 57 -1.15 2.43 15.89
C LEU A 57 0.21 2.79 16.47
N LYS A 58 1.16 1.85 16.47
CA LYS A 58 2.51 2.08 16.98
C LYS A 58 3.25 3.16 16.17
N GLU A 59 3.05 3.17 14.86
CA GLU A 59 3.73 4.05 13.90
C GLU A 59 2.96 5.36 13.64
N GLY A 60 1.81 5.59 14.30
CA GLY A 60 0.99 6.79 14.09
C GLY A 60 0.30 6.85 12.71
N ILE A 61 0.16 5.71 12.02
CA ILE A 61 -0.43 5.63 10.68
C ILE A 61 -1.94 5.45 10.78
N TYR A 62 -2.69 6.39 10.20
CA TYR A 62 -4.14 6.22 10.03
C TYR A 62 -4.46 5.49 8.73
N ILE A 63 -5.16 4.35 8.88
CA ILE A 63 -5.75 3.58 7.78
C ILE A 63 -6.99 2.82 8.28
N THR A 64 -8.06 2.82 7.48
CA THR A 64 -9.29 2.09 7.82
C THR A 64 -9.26 0.68 7.22
N PRO A 65 -10.04 -0.29 7.73
CA PRO A 65 -10.09 -1.64 7.15
C PRO A 65 -10.42 -1.62 5.65
N ALA A 66 -11.41 -0.82 5.23
CA ALA A 66 -11.82 -0.74 3.84
C ALA A 66 -10.72 -0.19 2.93
N ARG A 67 -9.97 0.83 3.39
CA ARG A 67 -8.84 1.39 2.64
C ARG A 67 -7.66 0.42 2.59
N PHE A 68 -7.40 -0.29 3.69
CA PHE A 68 -6.39 -1.33 3.74
C PHE A 68 -6.65 -2.40 2.69
N TYR A 69 -7.83 -3.02 2.68
CA TYR A 69 -8.11 -4.09 1.71
C TYR A 69 -8.13 -3.61 0.26
N ARG A 70 -8.61 -2.38 0.00
CA ARG A 70 -8.48 -1.78 -1.34
C ARG A 70 -7.02 -1.62 -1.77
N ALA A 71 -6.18 -1.12 -0.89
CA ALA A 71 -4.74 -1.00 -1.14
C ALA A 71 -4.07 -2.38 -1.34
N ILE A 72 -4.52 -3.42 -0.63
CA ILE A 72 -4.05 -4.80 -0.87
C ILE A 72 -4.37 -5.27 -2.28
N ASP A 73 -5.58 -5.03 -2.79
CA ASP A 73 -5.95 -5.40 -4.15
C ASP A 73 -5.06 -4.69 -5.18
N GLU A 74 -4.77 -3.39 -4.97
CA GLU A 74 -3.83 -2.65 -5.83
C GLU A 74 -2.40 -3.20 -5.79
N LEU A 75 -1.92 -3.62 -4.62
CA LEU A 75 -0.60 -4.25 -4.48
C LEU A 75 -0.52 -5.59 -5.20
N ILE A 76 -1.64 -6.31 -5.33
CA ILE A 76 -1.74 -7.56 -6.09
C ILE A 76 -1.76 -7.25 -7.59
N ASP A 77 -2.58 -6.29 -8.02
CA ASP A 77 -2.70 -5.90 -9.44
C ASP A 77 -1.35 -5.40 -9.99
N THR A 78 -0.61 -4.64 -9.17
CA THR A 78 0.75 -4.16 -9.50
C THR A 78 1.83 -5.24 -9.34
N LYS A 79 1.46 -6.45 -8.91
CA LYS A 79 2.37 -7.57 -8.62
C LYS A 79 3.43 -7.23 -7.57
N THR A 80 3.19 -6.23 -6.72
CA THR A 80 4.07 -5.88 -5.59
C THR A 80 4.04 -6.98 -4.52
N ILE A 81 2.87 -7.56 -4.29
CA ILE A 81 2.66 -8.75 -3.47
C ILE A 81 2.00 -9.85 -4.31
N ALA A 82 2.26 -11.11 -3.98
CA ALA A 82 1.61 -12.24 -4.62
C ALA A 82 0.75 -12.98 -3.60
N ARG A 83 -0.49 -13.32 -3.98
CA ARG A 83 -1.34 -14.22 -3.18
C ARG A 83 -0.73 -15.62 -3.17
N THR A 84 -0.83 -16.32 -2.06
CA THR A 84 -0.56 -17.76 -2.02
C THR A 84 -1.82 -18.52 -2.42
N GLU A 85 -1.76 -19.86 -2.39
CA GLU A 85 -2.96 -20.71 -2.54
C GLU A 85 -4.03 -20.46 -1.45
N PHE A 86 -3.65 -19.84 -0.33
CA PHE A 86 -4.55 -19.52 0.76
C PHE A 86 -5.07 -18.08 0.66
N LYS A 87 -6.39 -17.92 0.72
CA LYS A 87 -7.13 -16.67 0.51
C LYS A 87 -6.62 -15.44 1.28
N TYR A 88 -6.08 -15.62 2.48
CA TYR A 88 -5.64 -14.52 3.37
C TYR A 88 -4.13 -14.48 3.58
N GLN A 89 -3.38 -15.13 2.70
CA GLN A 89 -1.94 -15.17 2.77
C GLN A 89 -1.35 -14.57 1.50
N CYS A 90 -0.31 -13.77 1.68
CA CYS A 90 0.50 -13.26 0.59
C CYS A 90 1.98 -13.40 0.90
N ILE A 91 2.79 -13.18 -0.13
CA ILE A 91 4.22 -13.01 -0.02
C ILE A 91 4.58 -11.66 -0.65
N LEU A 92 5.61 -11.00 -0.13
CA LEU A 92 6.26 -9.91 -0.87
C LEU A 92 6.83 -10.50 -2.15
N ASN A 93 6.54 -9.92 -3.32
CA ASN A 93 6.99 -10.48 -4.59
C ASN A 93 8.49 -10.26 -4.77
N PRO A 94 9.35 -11.31 -4.68
CA PRO A 94 10.79 -11.13 -4.77
C PRO A 94 11.22 -10.60 -6.15
N VAL A 95 10.44 -10.84 -7.21
CA VAL A 95 10.71 -10.32 -8.55
C VAL A 95 10.56 -8.80 -8.57
N TYR A 96 9.48 -8.27 -7.99
CA TYR A 96 9.26 -6.83 -7.86
C TYR A 96 10.42 -6.14 -7.13
N PHE A 97 10.83 -6.69 -5.98
CA PHE A 97 11.92 -6.12 -5.18
C PHE A 97 13.31 -6.35 -5.77
N ARG A 98 13.48 -7.27 -6.72
CA ARG A 98 14.74 -7.45 -7.44
C ARG A 98 15.03 -6.28 -8.37
N PHE A 99 13.99 -5.72 -9.01
CA PHE A 99 14.13 -4.55 -9.89
C PHE A 99 14.58 -3.29 -9.13
N LEU A 100 14.16 -3.12 -7.88
CA LEU A 100 14.57 -1.98 -7.04
C LEU A 100 16.05 -2.01 -6.63
N LYS A 101 16.73 -3.16 -6.74
CA LYS A 101 18.19 -3.26 -6.45
C LYS A 101 19.07 -2.81 -7.60
N THR A 102 18.50 -2.58 -8.78
CA THR A 102 19.26 -2.35 -10.04
C THR A 102 19.29 -0.91 -10.51
N ASP A 103 18.71 0.04 -9.76
CA ASP A 103 18.87 1.48 -10.05
C ASP A 103 19.91 2.11 -9.12
N PRO A 104 21.19 2.17 -9.52
CA PRO A 104 22.13 3.13 -8.96
C PRO A 104 21.80 4.49 -9.59
N THR A 105 21.16 5.37 -8.82
CA THR A 105 21.16 6.82 -9.14
C THR A 105 22.20 7.50 -8.27
#